data_AF-A0A5K1BHD8-F1
#
_entry.id   AF-A0A5K1BHD8-F1
#
_cell.length_a   1.000
_cell.length_b   1.000
_cell.length_c   1.000
_cell.angle_alpha   90.00
_cell.angle_beta   90.00
_cell.angle_gamma   90.00
#
_symmetry.space_group_name_H-M   'P 1'
#
loop_
_entity.id
_entity.type
_entity.pdbx_description
1 polymer ?
#
loop_
_entity_poly.entity_id
_entity_poly.type
_entity_poly.pdbx_seq_one_letter_code
_entity_poly.pdbx_strand_id
1 'polypeptide(L)' 'GTEVVPGNSRSHTCLLSGLFIGNVKVLVRLSFGMDGPKQIAMKLAVRSESQEVSDAIHEIVANG' A
#
# COMPACT_ATOMS: atom_id res chain seq x y z
N GLY A 1 12.51 -6.60 -0.11
CA GLY A 1 12.60 -7.01 -1.53
C GLY A 1 11.72 -6.22 -2.48
N THR A 2 10.46 -5.91 -2.13
CA THR A 2 9.53 -5.21 -3.04
C THR A 2 9.62 -3.69 -2.98
N GLU A 3 10.55 -3.13 -2.21
CA GLU A 3 10.80 -1.69 -2.09
C GLU A 3 11.60 -1.12 -3.26
N VAL A 4 12.34 -1.96 -3.99
CA VAL A 4 13.14 -1.55 -5.15
C VAL A 4 12.27 -1.64 -6.40
N VAL A 5 12.09 -0.52 -7.09
CA VAL A 5 11.41 -0.46 -8.40
C VAL A 5 12.44 -0.71 -9.50
N PRO A 6 12.27 -1.74 -10.33
CA PRO A 6 13.14 -1.96 -11.48
C PRO A 6 13.12 -0.78 -12.45
N GLY A 7 14.27 -0.47 -13.05
CA GLY A 7 14.38 0.57 -14.07
C GLY A 7 13.42 0.31 -15.25
N ASN A 8 12.87 1.39 -15.82
CA ASN A 8 11.88 1.35 -16.91
C ASN A 8 10.55 0.64 -16.59
N SER A 9 10.28 0.25 -15.34
CA SER A 9 8.99 -0.34 -14.99
C SER A 9 7.86 0.69 -15.07
N ARG A 10 6.73 0.29 -15.63
CA ARG A 10 5.49 1.09 -15.69
C ARG A 10 4.47 0.69 -14.62
N SER A 11 4.74 -0.38 -13.89
CA SER A 11 3.92 -0.81 -12.76
C SER A 11 4.81 -1.45 -11.70
N HIS A 12 4.36 -1.41 -10.45
CA HIS A 12 5.11 -1.99 -9.35
C HIS A 12 4.16 -2.44 -8.25
N THR A 13 4.53 -3.47 -7.50
CA THR A 13 3.77 -3.86 -6.31
C THR A 13 4.70 -3.94 -5.12
N CYS A 14 4.38 -3.15 -4.08
CA CYS A 14 5.05 -3.17 -2.81
C CYS A 14 4.20 -3.95 -1.79
N LEU A 15 4.83 -4.89 -1.09
CA LEU A 15 4.24 -5.64 0.02
C LEU A 15 4.81 -5.11 1.33
N LEU A 16 3.92 -4.65 2.20
CA LEU A 16 4.28 -4.15 3.52
C LEU A 16 3.60 -5.02 4.58
N SER A 17 4.26 -5.19 5.70
CA SER A 17 3.73 -5.89 6.87
C SER A 17 4.14 -5.16 8.13
N GLY A 18 3.25 -5.07 9.10
CA GLY A 18 3.56 -4.41 10.36
C GLY A 18 2.55 -4.73 11.46
N LEU A 19 2.76 -4.11 12.61
CA LEU A 19 1.85 -4.15 13.75
C LEU A 19 1.25 -2.76 13.92
N PHE A 20 -0.07 -2.70 14.05
CA PHE A 20 -0.77 -1.51 14.50
C PHE A 20 -0.86 -1.49 16.03
N ILE A 21 -1.24 -0.34 16.60
CA ILE A 21 -1.40 -0.18 18.06
C ILE A 21 -2.30 -1.31 18.59
N GLY A 22 -1.88 -1.92 19.70
CA GLY A 22 -2.55 -3.11 20.25
C GLY A 22 -2.10 -4.45 19.64
N ASN A 23 -0.94 -4.48 18.96
CA ASN A 23 -0.37 -5.69 18.34
C ASN A 23 -1.22 -6.32 17.23
N VAL A 24 -2.11 -5.53 16.60
CA VAL A 24 -2.91 -6.02 15.48
C VAL A 24 -2.02 -6.14 14.25
N LYS A 25 -1.89 -7.35 13.70
CA LYS A 25 -1.11 -7.61 12.49
C LYS A 25 -1.81 -7.01 11.29
N VAL A 26 -1.04 -6.29 10.48
CA VAL A 26 -1.52 -5.69 9.24
C VAL A 26 -0.62 -6.11 8.08
N LEU A 27 -1.26 -6.47 6.98
CA LEU A 27 -0.62 -6.69 5.69
C LEU A 27 -1.19 -5.70 4.68
N VAL A 28 -0.30 -5.09 3.90
CA VAL A 28 -0.69 -4.11 2.88
C VAL A 28 -0.07 -4.52 1.55
N ARG A 29 -0.88 -4.48 0.51
CA ARG A 29 -0.42 -4.55 -0.88
C ARG A 29 -0.72 -3.23 -1.57
N LEU A 30 0.35 -2.56 -1.99
CA LEU A 30 0.31 -1.33 -2.76
C LEU A 30 0.67 -1.64 -4.21
N SER A 31 -0.24 -1.39 -5.13
CA SER A 31 0.01 -1.52 -6.56
C SER A 31 0.05 -0.15 -7.20
N PHE A 32 1.14 0.12 -7.90
CA PHE A 32 1.39 1.36 -8.63
C PHE A 32 1.29 1.08 -10.14
N GLY A 33 0.72 2.02 -10.88
CA GLY A 33 0.68 2.00 -12.34
C GLY A 33 0.92 3.39 -12.92
N MET A 34 1.65 3.48 -14.03
CA MET A 34 1.96 4.74 -14.70
C MET A 34 1.16 4.89 -15.99
N ASP A 35 0.21 5.82 -15.99
CA ASP A 35 -0.63 6.14 -17.15
C ASP A 35 0.09 7.08 -18.15
N GLY A 36 0.98 7.95 -17.64
CA GLY A 36 1.78 8.85 -18.46
C GLY A 36 3.00 9.42 -17.71
N PRO A 37 3.77 10.33 -18.33
CA PRO A 37 4.89 10.99 -17.68
C PRO A 37 4.42 11.69 -16.40
N LYS A 38 4.97 11.27 -15.26
CA LYS A 38 4.64 11.79 -13.91
C LYS A 38 3.21 11.53 -13.42
N GLN A 39 2.44 10.65 -14.06
CA GLN A 39 1.11 10.26 -13.57
C GLN A 39 1.17 8.84 -13.02
N ILE A 40 0.98 8.70 -11.71
CA ILE A 40 0.97 7.42 -11.02
C ILE A 40 -0.43 7.21 -10.42
N ALA A 41 -1.10 6.15 -10.85
CA ALA A 41 -2.28 5.61 -10.20
C ALA A 41 -1.86 4.60 -9.14
N MET A 42 -2.53 4.61 -7.99
CA MET A 42 -2.28 3.69 -6.89
C MET A 42 -3.56 2.91 -6.56
N LYS A 43 -3.40 1.62 -6.27
CA LYS A 43 -4.41 0.77 -5.65
C LYS A 43 -3.87 0.21 -4.34
N LEU A 44 -4.55 0.53 -3.25
CA LEU A 44 -4.25 0.05 -1.90
C LEU A 44 -5.18 -1.13 -1.54
N ALA A 45 -4.62 -2.20 -1.01
CA ALA A 45 -5.37 -3.28 -0.38
C ALA A 45 -4.78 -3.58 1.00
N VAL A 46 -5.57 -3.32 2.05
CA VAL A 46 -5.19 -3.57 3.45
C VAL A 46 -5.91 -4.82 3.97
N ARG A 47 -5.20 -5.62 4.76
CA ARG A 47 -5.78 -6.76 5.50
C ARG A 47 -5.29 -6.72 6.94
N SER A 48 -6.22 -6.84 7.87
CA SER A 48 -5.93 -7.09 9.27
C SER A 48 -7.07 -7.86 9.91
N GLU A 49 -6.90 -8.28 11.16
CA GLU A 49 -7.95 -8.97 11.93
C GLU A 49 -9.07 -8.02 12.40
N SER A 50 -8.84 -6.70 12.35
CA SER A 50 -9.82 -5.66 12.72
C SER A 50 -10.19 -4.78 11.53
N GLN A 51 -11.48 -4.66 11.25
CA GLN A 51 -11.95 -3.79 10.16
C GLN A 51 -11.58 -2.32 10.42
N GLU A 52 -11.70 -1.84 11.65
CA GLU A 52 -11.38 -0.47 12.05
C GLU A 52 -9.93 -0.11 11.76
N VAL A 53 -8.99 -1.03 12.01
CA VAL A 53 -7.57 -0.84 11.69
C VAL A 53 -7.35 -0.77 10.18
N SER A 54 -8.09 -1.58 9.42
CA SER A 54 -8.00 -1.58 7.95
C SER A 54 -8.52 -0.25 7.38
N ASP A 55 -9.64 0.25 7.90
CA ASP A 55 -10.26 1.50 7.49
C ASP A 55 -9.39 2.71 7.86
N ALA A 56 -8.84 2.73 9.08
CA ALA A 56 -7.92 3.79 9.52
C ALA A 56 -6.69 3.90 8.60
N ILE A 57 -6.13 2.78 8.16
CA ILE A 57 -4.98 2.80 7.23
C ILE A 57 -5.41 3.27 5.84
N HIS A 58 -6.58 2.88 5.37
CA HIS A 58 -7.13 3.40 4.12
C HIS A 58 -7.31 4.92 4.18
N GLU A 59 -7.80 5.46 5.29
CA GLU A 59 -7.96 6.89 5.52
C GLU A 59 -6.63 7.64 5.57
N ILE A 60 -5.63 7.11 6.29
CA ILE A 60 -4.28 7.69 6.39
C ILE A 60 -3.65 7.85 5.01
N VAL A 61 -3.78 6.84 4.13
CA VAL A 61 -3.20 6.91 2.78
C VAL A 61 -4.01 7.82 1.85
N ALA A 62 -5.33 7.91 2.04
CA ALA A 62 -6.18 8.76 1.21
C ALA A 62 -6.03 10.26 1.51
N ASN A 63 -5.77 10.61 2.77
CA ASN A 63 -5.69 11.99 3.26
C ASN A 63 -4.25 12.48 3.54
N GLY A 64 -3.26 11.62 3.36
CA GLY A 64 -1.84 11.92 3.59
C GLY A 64 -1.13 12.65 2.46
#